data_AF-A0A444IZ10-F1
#
_entry.id   AF-A0A444IZ10-F1
#
_cell.length_a   1.000
_cell.length_b   1.000
_cell.length_c   1.000
_cell.angle_alpha   90.00
_cell.angle_beta   90.00
_cell.angle_gamma   90.00
#
_symmetry.space_group_name_H-M   'P 1'
#
loop_
_entity.id
_entity.type
_entity.pdbx_description
1 polymer ?
#
loop_
_entity_poly.entity_id
_entity_poly.type
_entity_poly.pdbx_seq_one_letter_code
_entity_poly.pdbx_strand_id
1 'polypeptide(L)' 'MLLEIDVTKNFPGFTCHAAFSLKTKQCGVFGPSGSGKSTLMHMLAGLLEPDSGFIRL' A
#
# COMPACT_ATOMS: atom_id res chain seq x y z
N MET A 1 9.64 15.09 3.53
CA MET A 1 9.57 13.67 3.14
C MET A 1 8.22 13.50 2.49
N LEU A 2 8.21 13.17 1.20
CA LEU A 2 6.98 13.04 0.43
C LEU A 2 6.88 11.57 0.06
N LEU A 3 5.96 10.86 0.70
CA LEU A 3 5.69 9.48 0.33
C LEU A 3 4.73 9.48 -0.85
N GLU A 4 5.15 8.96 -1.99
CA GLU A 4 4.28 8.70 -3.16
C GLU A 4 4.16 7.21 -3.37
N ILE A 5 2.92 6.75 -3.50
CA ILE A 5 2.59 5.35 -3.66
C ILE A 5 1.59 5.24 -4.80
N ASP A 6 1.87 4.33 -5.71
CA ASP A 6 0.91 3.78 -6.66
C ASP A 6 1.30 2.32 -6.84
N VAL A 7 0.59 1.40 -6.20
CA VAL A 7 0.94 -0.02 -6.17
C VAL A 7 -0.28 -0.89 -6.39
N THR A 8 -0.06 -2.01 -7.07
CA THR A 8 -1.04 -3.09 -7.17
C THR A 8 -0.41 -4.41 -6.76
N LYS A 9 -1.16 -5.18 -5.96
CA LYS A 9 -0.86 -6.57 -5.63
C LYS A 9 -2.07 -7.43 -5.93
N ASN A 10 -1.85 -8.51 -6.65
CA ASN A 10 -2.85 -9.46 -7.08
C ASN A 10 -2.64 -10.79 -6.38
N PHE A 11 -3.71 -11.30 -5.79
CA PHE A 11 -3.85 -12.66 -5.30
C PHE A 11 -5.07 -13.28 -6.00
N PRO A 12 -5.18 -14.63 -6.05
CA PRO A 12 -6.41 -15.26 -6.51
C PRO A 12 -7.64 -14.75 -5.73
N GLY A 13 -8.55 -14.05 -6.40
CA GLY A 13 -9.79 -13.52 -5.82
C GLY A 13 -9.65 -12.22 -5.00
N PHE A 14 -8.46 -11.60 -4.96
CA PHE A 14 -8.25 -10.35 -4.22
C PHE A 14 -7.18 -9.48 -4.88
N THR A 15 -7.53 -8.22 -5.17
CA THR A 15 -6.59 -7.21 -5.64
C THR A 15 -6.50 -6.08 -4.62
N CYS A 16 -5.29 -5.79 -4.16
CA CYS A 16 -4.98 -4.62 -3.35
C CYS A 16 -4.35 -3.56 -4.26
N HIS A 17 -5.11 -2.49 -4.54
CA HIS A 17 -4.62 -1.31 -5.24
C HIS A 17 -4.62 -0.12 -4.29
N ALA A 18 -3.52 0.63 -4.25
CA ALA A 18 -3.40 1.82 -3.44
C ALA A 18 -2.58 2.88 -4.19
N ALA A 19 -3.20 4.05 -4.42
CA ALA A 19 -2.57 5.20 -5.06
C ALA A 19 -2.83 6.45 -4.22
N PHE A 20 -1.78 6.98 -3.57
CA PHE A 20 -1.88 8.17 -2.73
C PHE A 20 -0.50 8.81 -2.48
N SER A 21 -0.51 10.09 -2.09
CA SER A 21 0.68 10.82 -1.67
C SER A 21 0.50 11.40 -0.27
N LEU A 22 1.51 11.29 0.59
CA LEU A 22 1.50 11.85 1.94
C LEU A 22 2.66 12.81 2.14
N LYS A 23 2.34 13.98 2.69
CA LYS A 23 3.31 14.99 3.16
C LYS A 23 3.37 15.07 4.70
N THR A 24 2.56 14.29 5.40
CA THR A 24 2.46 14.29 6.86
C THR A 24 3.43 13.29 7.48
N LYS A 25 3.79 13.49 8.74
CA LYS A 25 4.64 12.53 9.49
C LYS A 25 3.88 11.28 9.94
N GLN A 26 2.56 11.35 10.03
CA GLN A 26 1.70 10.28 10.53
C GLN A 26 0.38 10.26 9.75
N CYS A 27 -0.14 9.05 9.49
CA CYS A 27 -1.44 8.79 8.91
C CYS A 27 -2.02 7.50 9.49
N GLY A 28 -3.35 7.38 9.53
CA GLY A 28 -4.04 6.13 9.86
C GLY A 28 -4.64 5.49 8.63
N VAL A 29 -4.63 4.16 8.57
CA VAL A 29 -5.30 3.37 7.52
C VAL A 29 -6.38 2.51 8.17
N PHE A 30 -7.64 2.71 7.76
CA PHE A 30 -8.81 2.04 8.34
C PHE A 30 -9.60 1.26 7.27
N GLY A 31 -10.36 0.26 7.70
CA GLY A 31 -11.23 -0.53 6.81
C GLY A 31 -11.56 -1.93 7.35
N PRO A 32 -12.57 -2.62 6.77
CA PRO A 32 -13.01 -3.95 7.21
C PRO A 32 -11.93 -5.03 7.15
N SER A 33 -12.13 -6.17 7.83
CA SER A 33 -11.25 -7.33 7.66
C SER A 33 -11.20 -7.77 6.19
N GLY A 34 -10.02 -8.17 5.70
CA GLY A 34 -9.82 -8.54 4.30
C GLY A 34 -9.65 -7.37 3.31
N SER A 35 -9.76 -6.11 3.75
CA SER A 35 -9.66 -4.95 2.84
C SER A 35 -8.24 -4.62 2.31
N GLY A 36 -7.23 -5.44 2.61
CA GLY A 36 -5.85 -5.22 2.13
C GLY A 36 -4.95 -4.34 3.00
N LYS A 37 -5.36 -3.95 4.21
CA LYS A 37 -4.54 -3.08 5.09
C LYS A 37 -3.16 -3.69 5.39
N SER A 38 -3.12 -4.93 5.88
CA SER A 38 -1.84 -5.61 6.18
C SER A 38 -1.01 -5.83 4.92
N THR A 39 -1.66 -6.10 3.77
CA THR A 39 -0.98 -6.20 2.47
C THR A 39 -0.29 -4.88 2.12
N LEU A 40 -1.00 -3.75 2.22
CA LEU A 40 -0.41 -2.42 2.01
C LEU A 40 0.75 -2.16 2.99
N MET A 41 0.57 -2.45 4.28
CA MET A 41 1.62 -2.23 5.27
C MET A 41 2.86 -3.09 5.00
N HIS A 42 2.71 -4.34 4.58
CA HIS A 42 3.84 -5.18 4.20
C HIS A 42 4.57 -4.64 2.95
N MET A 43 3.84 -4.10 1.97
CA MET A 43 4.48 -3.45 0.82
C MET A 43 5.27 -2.20 1.22
N LEU A 44 4.70 -1.34 2.08
CA LEU A 44 5.39 -0.15 2.58
C LEU A 44 6.62 -0.48 3.44
N ALA A 45 6.60 -1.61 4.15
CA ALA A 45 7.72 -2.09 4.94
C ALA A 45 8.78 -2.85 4.12
N GLY A 46 8.58 -3.05 2.82
CA GLY A 46 9.47 -3.85 1.97
C GLY A 46 9.44 -5.36 2.26
N LEU A 47 8.43 -5.84 2.99
CA LEU A 47 8.23 -7.25 3.31
C LEU A 47 7.45 -8.00 2.22
N LEU A 48 6.82 -7.27 1.32
CA LEU A 48 6.06 -7.79 0.19
C LEU A 48 6.29 -6.89 -1.03
N GLU A 49 6.74 -7.44 -2.15
CA GLU A 49 6.86 -6.66 -3.38
C GLU A 49 5.48 -6.47 -4.04
N PRO A 50 5.13 -5.27 -4.52
CA PRO A 50 3.98 -5.09 -5.39
C PRO A 50 4.21 -5.79 -6.74
N ASP A 51 3.14 -6.21 -7.41
CA ASP A 51 3.27 -6.80 -8.76
C ASP A 51 3.46 -5.71 -9.82
N SER A 52 2.99 -4.50 -9.54
CA SER A 52 3.20 -3.33 -10.39
C SER A 52 3.17 -2.03 -9.58
N GLY A 53 3.79 -0.99 -10.13
CA GLY A 53 3.79 0.35 -9.57
C GLY A 53 5.07 0.72 -8.83
N PHE A 54 5.00 1.68 -7.92
CA PHE A 54 6.14 2.24 -7.19
C PHE A 54 5.79 2.73 -5.78
N ILE A 55 6.82 2.77 -4.94
CA ILE A 55 6.84 3.44 -3.62
C ILE A 55 8.07 4.35 -3.62
N ARG A 56 7.89 5.65 -3.35
CA ARG A 56 8.96 6.68 -3.36
C ARG A 56 8.88 7.54 -2.09
N LEU A 57 10.03 7.98 -1.55
CA LEU A 57 10.17 8.77 -0.30
C LEU A 57 10.70 10.20 -0.52
#